data_AF-A0A367IXC6-F1
#
_entry.id   AF-A0A367IXC6-F1
#
_cell.length_a   1.000
_cell.length_b   1.000
_cell.length_c   1.000
_cell.angle_alpha   90.00
_cell.angle_beta   90.00
_cell.angle_gamma   90.00
#
_symmetry.space_group_name_H-M   'P 1'
#
loop_
_entity.id
_entity.type
_entity.pdbx_description
1 polymer ?
#
loop_
_entity_poly.entity_id
_entity_poly.type
_entity_poly.pdbx_seq_one_letter_code
_entity_poly.pdbx_strand_id
1 'polypeptide(L)'
;MSNNQHKKKAAILPTWVLRLIGYSSLAAAIISFVIYWFKKYPPRRGITSNERNNSRQASNNNSIGWSNKLFKTSKNKKKMTISLKNTVLWNPSSDASMYAFHENAVQLLSKLTHLYDIYVIIHVSSDEERRVIQSLLENAQLFTEKKESTLDSRKVLFCSEEEGKMHIIRHIEPSVHIEGGWERDDGEEIVKRLKPFVNRIIWVVTRRRRDSFRPENVKEEDQAILGHNIEVSEKLIDTSVACEVMQHD
;
A
#
# COMPACT_ATOMS: atom_id res chain seq x y z
N MET A 1 -46.53 66.51 -47.61
CA MET A 1 -45.29 65.78 -47.94
C MET A 1 -44.55 65.46 -46.65
N SER A 2 -43.96 64.25 -46.55
CA SER A 2 -43.03 63.79 -45.48
C SER A 2 -43.71 63.31 -44.18
N ASN A 3 -43.36 62.21 -43.51
CA ASN A 3 -42.50 61.06 -43.83
C ASN A 3 -42.85 59.90 -42.88
N ASN A 4 -42.63 58.67 -43.34
CA ASN A 4 -42.59 57.44 -42.54
C ASN A 4 -41.58 57.52 -41.40
N GLN A 5 -41.89 56.92 -40.24
CA GLN A 5 -40.92 56.11 -39.47
C GLN A 5 -41.62 55.04 -38.62
N HIS A 6 -41.65 53.80 -39.14
CA HIS A 6 -41.84 52.59 -38.34
C HIS A 6 -40.55 52.29 -37.56
N LYS A 7 -40.59 52.39 -36.23
CA LYS A 7 -39.54 51.85 -35.34
C LYS A 7 -39.64 50.32 -35.29
N LYS A 8 -38.64 49.62 -35.83
CA LYS A 8 -38.45 48.17 -35.65
C LYS A 8 -37.98 47.91 -34.21
N LYS A 9 -38.73 47.10 -33.44
CA LYS A 9 -38.30 46.57 -32.14
C LYS A 9 -37.42 45.34 -32.39
N ALA A 10 -36.20 45.34 -31.84
CA ALA A 10 -35.28 44.21 -31.90
C ALA A 10 -35.83 43.04 -31.07
N ALA A 11 -35.90 41.86 -31.68
CA ALA A 11 -36.32 40.63 -31.02
C ALA A 11 -35.19 40.15 -30.09
N ILE A 12 -35.39 40.31 -28.79
CA ILE A 12 -34.50 39.77 -27.76
C ILE A 12 -34.82 38.28 -27.65
N LEU A 13 -33.85 37.44 -28.00
CA LEU A 13 -34.00 35.98 -27.93
C LEU A 13 -34.26 35.54 -26.47
N PRO A 14 -35.18 34.60 -26.27
CA PRO A 14 -35.60 34.19 -24.94
C PRO A 14 -34.49 33.40 -24.22
N THR A 15 -34.35 33.65 -22.92
CA THR A 15 -33.21 33.23 -22.07
C THR A 15 -32.96 31.73 -21.98
N TRP A 16 -33.97 30.89 -22.28
CA TRP A 16 -33.83 29.44 -22.34
C TRP A 16 -33.01 28.96 -23.55
N VAL A 17 -33.03 29.71 -24.67
CA VAL A 17 -32.23 29.42 -25.87
C VAL A 17 -30.74 29.66 -25.60
N LEU A 18 -30.42 30.71 -24.83
CA LEU A 18 -29.04 30.99 -24.40
C LEU A 18 -28.49 29.89 -23.47
N ARG A 19 -29.32 29.30 -22.62
CA ARG A 19 -28.93 28.17 -21.75
C ARG A 19 -28.64 26.90 -22.55
N LEU A 20 -29.42 26.63 -23.60
CA LEU A 20 -29.23 25.48 -24.48
C LEU A 20 -27.92 25.54 -25.28
N ILE A 21 -27.52 26.75 -25.73
CA ILE A 21 -26.23 27.00 -26.40
C ILE A 21 -25.05 26.89 -25.42
N GLY A 22 -25.24 27.23 -24.15
CA GLY A 22 -24.20 27.07 -23.12
C GLY A 22 -23.83 25.61 -22.85
N TYR A 23 -24.82 24.71 -22.78
CA TYR A 23 -24.59 23.29 -22.47
C TYR A 23 -23.91 22.53 -23.62
N SER A 24 -24.21 22.88 -24.89
CA SER A 24 -23.56 22.24 -26.04
C SER A 24 -22.07 22.60 -26.13
N SER A 25 -21.70 23.84 -25.79
CA SER A 25 -20.30 24.29 -25.74
C SER A 25 -19.50 23.58 -24.65
N LEU A 26 -20.09 23.41 -23.46
CA LEU A 26 -19.45 22.70 -22.35
C LEU A 26 -19.22 21.21 -22.66
N ALA A 27 -20.20 20.54 -23.29
CA ALA A 27 -20.06 19.15 -23.70
C ALA A 27 -18.96 18.97 -24.76
N ALA A 28 -18.89 19.86 -25.76
CA ALA A 28 -17.83 19.83 -26.77
C ALA A 28 -16.43 20.07 -26.17
N ALA A 29 -16.32 20.96 -25.16
CA ALA A 29 -15.07 21.20 -24.45
C ALA A 29 -14.61 19.97 -23.67
N ILE A 30 -15.51 19.27 -22.97
CA ILE A 30 -15.16 18.04 -22.22
C ILE A 30 -14.73 16.91 -23.16
N ILE A 31 -15.40 16.72 -24.29
CA ILE A 31 -15.01 15.70 -25.28
C ILE A 31 -13.64 16.03 -25.87
N SER A 32 -13.41 17.29 -26.24
CA SER A 32 -12.12 17.75 -26.77
C SER A 32 -11.00 17.62 -25.74
N PHE A 33 -11.34 17.88 -24.47
CA PHE A 33 -10.48 17.65 -23.32
C PHE A 33 -10.10 16.16 -23.33
N VAL A 34 -11.05 15.24 -23.12
CA VAL A 34 -10.79 13.78 -23.08
C VAL A 34 -9.94 13.28 -24.25
N ILE A 35 -10.22 13.68 -25.49
CA ILE A 35 -9.42 13.32 -26.67
C ILE A 35 -7.97 13.81 -26.53
N TYR A 36 -7.76 15.02 -26.03
CA TYR A 36 -6.43 15.55 -25.72
C TYR A 36 -5.69 14.74 -24.65
N TRP A 37 -6.34 14.31 -23.55
CA TRP A 37 -5.70 13.42 -22.55
C TRP A 37 -5.29 12.08 -23.17
N PHE A 38 -6.16 11.46 -23.97
CA PHE A 38 -5.85 10.18 -24.62
C PHE A 38 -4.71 10.28 -25.64
N LYS A 39 -4.58 11.42 -26.33
CA LYS A 39 -3.48 11.66 -27.27
C LYS A 39 -2.17 12.01 -26.58
N LYS A 40 -2.21 12.73 -25.44
CA LYS A 40 -1.02 13.18 -24.70
C LYS A 40 -0.46 12.09 -23.76
N TYR A 41 -1.32 11.20 -23.28
CA TYR A 41 -0.96 10.07 -22.42
C TYR A 41 -1.47 8.75 -23.02
N PRO A 42 -0.92 8.30 -24.17
CA PRO A 42 -1.30 7.01 -24.73
C PRO A 42 -0.99 5.91 -23.71
N PRO A 43 -1.94 4.99 -23.41
CA PRO A 43 -1.67 3.88 -22.52
C PRO A 43 -0.51 3.06 -23.07
N ARG A 44 0.54 2.91 -22.25
CA ARG A 44 1.78 2.20 -22.56
C ARG A 44 1.45 0.75 -22.92
N ARG A 45 1.39 0.44 -24.22
CA ARG A 45 1.33 -0.94 -24.70
C ARG A 45 2.62 -1.62 -24.29
N GLY A 46 2.53 -2.55 -23.34
CA GLY A 46 3.62 -3.46 -22.99
C GLY A 46 4.06 -4.20 -24.25
N ILE A 47 5.31 -4.00 -24.62
CA ILE A 47 6.00 -4.73 -25.67
C ILE A 47 6.10 -6.18 -25.21
N THR A 48 5.43 -7.10 -25.90
CA THR A 48 5.73 -8.53 -25.81
C THR A 48 6.57 -8.90 -27.03
N SER A 49 7.86 -9.09 -26.79
CA SER A 49 8.78 -9.66 -27.76
C SER A 49 8.53 -11.17 -27.85
N ASN A 50 7.95 -11.56 -28.99
CA ASN A 50 8.35 -12.69 -29.83
C ASN A 50 8.59 -14.06 -29.15
N GLU A 51 7.75 -15.04 -29.46
CA GLU A 51 8.25 -16.32 -29.94
C GLU A 51 7.21 -17.00 -30.85
N ARG A 52 7.57 -17.14 -32.12
CA ARG A 52 6.89 -18.00 -33.09
C ARG A 52 7.23 -19.44 -32.74
N ASN A 53 6.21 -20.28 -32.55
CA ASN A 53 6.30 -21.67 -32.98
C ASN A 53 4.93 -22.17 -33.44
N ASN A 54 4.88 -22.53 -34.72
CA ASN A 54 3.76 -23.18 -35.38
C ASN A 54 3.65 -24.63 -34.88
N SER A 55 2.50 -25.01 -34.34
CA SER A 55 1.97 -26.36 -34.54
C SER A 55 0.45 -26.29 -34.67
N ARG A 56 -0.02 -26.91 -35.75
CA ARG A 56 -1.43 -27.05 -36.12
C ARG A 56 -2.02 -28.17 -35.26
N GLN A 57 -3.17 -27.96 -34.63
CA GLN A 57 -4.22 -28.97 -34.56
C GLN A 57 -5.56 -28.36 -34.13
N ALA A 58 -6.60 -28.85 -34.80
CA ALA A 58 -7.97 -28.39 -34.75
C ALA A 58 -8.70 -28.83 -33.47
N SER A 59 -9.73 -28.07 -33.11
CA SER A 59 -11.10 -28.55 -32.87
C SER A 59 -11.76 -27.97 -31.61
N ASN A 60 -13.05 -27.72 -31.80
CA ASN A 60 -14.14 -27.55 -30.85
C ASN A 60 -14.35 -26.20 -30.15
N ASN A 61 -15.40 -25.55 -30.67
CA ASN A 61 -16.33 -24.68 -29.98
C ASN A 61 -16.58 -25.16 -28.53
N ASN A 62 -16.22 -24.31 -27.58
CA ASN A 62 -17.08 -24.00 -26.46
C ASN A 62 -16.83 -22.53 -26.09
N SER A 63 -17.93 -21.80 -25.98
CA SER A 63 -17.98 -20.44 -25.47
C SER A 63 -17.26 -20.35 -24.13
N ILE A 64 -16.06 -19.77 -24.15
CA ILE A 64 -15.39 -19.25 -22.96
C ILE A 64 -16.18 -18.01 -22.52
N GLY A 65 -17.26 -18.27 -21.79
CA GLY A 65 -17.67 -17.36 -20.74
C GLY A 65 -16.51 -17.36 -19.76
N TRP A 66 -15.81 -16.23 -19.63
CA TRP A 66 -14.84 -16.01 -18.57
C TRP A 66 -15.56 -16.20 -17.24
N SER A 67 -15.44 -17.41 -16.72
CA SER A 67 -16.02 -17.82 -15.47
C SER A 67 -15.31 -17.06 -14.35
N ASN A 68 -16.08 -16.25 -13.63
CA ASN A 68 -15.73 -15.60 -12.37
C ASN A 68 -15.48 -16.60 -11.22
N LYS A 69 -14.67 -17.63 -11.46
CA LYS A 69 -14.18 -18.61 -10.49
C LYS A 69 -12.69 -18.74 -10.83
N LEU A 70 -11.75 -18.11 -10.13
CA LEU A 70 -11.35 -18.49 -8.77
C LEU A 70 -10.51 -17.33 -8.17
N PHE A 71 -11.18 -16.28 -7.72
CA PHE A 71 -10.66 -15.53 -6.57
C PHE A 71 -11.67 -15.79 -5.46
N LYS A 72 -11.38 -16.72 -4.55
CA LYS A 72 -11.87 -16.58 -3.18
C LYS A 72 -11.19 -15.31 -2.67
N THR A 73 -11.74 -14.16 -3.04
CA THR A 73 -11.43 -12.91 -2.38
C THR A 73 -11.87 -13.14 -0.94
N SER A 74 -10.86 -13.37 -0.10
CA SER A 74 -10.91 -13.17 1.33
C SER A 74 -11.89 -12.03 1.61
N LYS A 75 -13.05 -12.34 2.18
CA LYS A 75 -14.03 -11.36 2.65
C LYS A 75 -13.27 -10.27 3.41
N ASN A 76 -13.28 -9.04 2.88
CA ASN A 76 -12.70 -7.80 3.42
C ASN A 76 -11.78 -7.95 4.65
N LYS A 77 -10.60 -8.57 4.49
CA LYS A 77 -9.59 -8.54 5.56
C LYS A 77 -9.16 -7.10 5.77
N LYS A 78 -8.93 -6.74 7.03
CA LYS A 78 -8.39 -5.42 7.34
C LYS A 78 -6.97 -5.34 6.78
N LYS A 79 -6.60 -4.19 6.20
CA LYS A 79 -5.23 -3.96 5.73
C LYS A 79 -4.28 -3.80 6.91
N MET A 80 -3.09 -4.38 6.79
CA MET A 80 -1.98 -4.23 7.74
C MET A 80 -0.71 -3.91 6.97
N THR A 81 0.10 -2.98 7.48
CA THR A 81 1.46 -2.73 6.97
C THR A 81 2.49 -3.14 8.01
N ILE A 82 3.58 -3.76 7.58
CA ILE A 82 4.67 -4.20 8.47
C ILE A 82 6.00 -3.73 7.88
N SER A 83 6.75 -2.98 8.67
CA SER A 83 8.14 -2.63 8.39
C SER A 83 9.05 -3.81 8.72
N LEU A 84 9.74 -4.35 7.73
CA LEU A 84 10.36 -5.66 7.85
C LEU A 84 11.64 -5.69 8.71
N LYS A 85 12.55 -4.72 8.51
CA LYS A 85 13.78 -4.57 9.29
C LYS A 85 13.43 -4.23 10.75
N ASN A 86 14.21 -4.74 11.69
CA ASN A 86 14.08 -4.57 13.14
C ASN A 86 12.76 -5.08 13.77
N THR A 87 11.82 -5.58 12.95
CA THR A 87 10.55 -6.17 13.40
C THR A 87 10.52 -7.68 13.16
N VAL A 88 10.79 -8.08 11.92
CA VAL A 88 10.74 -9.49 11.46
C VAL A 88 12.15 -9.98 11.15
N LEU A 89 12.97 -9.10 10.57
CA LEU A 89 14.38 -9.34 10.29
C LEU A 89 15.26 -8.58 11.27
N TRP A 90 16.39 -9.17 11.62
CA TRP A 90 17.51 -8.49 12.28
C TRP A 90 18.78 -8.70 11.49
N ASN A 91 19.72 -7.77 11.65
CA ASN A 91 21.06 -7.90 11.10
C ASN A 91 22.04 -8.23 12.24
N PRO A 92 22.58 -9.46 12.32
CA PRO A 92 23.66 -9.80 13.26
C PRO A 92 24.95 -9.00 13.10
N SER A 93 25.20 -8.44 11.93
CA SER A 93 26.45 -7.75 11.62
C SER A 93 26.20 -6.26 11.43
N SER A 94 27.05 -5.41 12.02
CA SER A 94 26.99 -3.96 11.76
C SER A 94 27.53 -3.59 10.37
N ASP A 95 28.37 -4.44 9.78
CA ASP A 95 29.22 -4.07 8.65
C ASP A 95 28.86 -4.80 7.36
N ALA A 96 28.00 -5.82 7.45
CA ALA A 96 27.55 -6.60 6.31
C ALA A 96 26.02 -6.65 6.25
N SER A 97 25.45 -6.66 5.04
CA SER A 97 24.01 -6.81 4.80
C SER A 97 23.55 -8.26 5.01
N MET A 98 23.89 -8.86 6.16
CA MET A 98 23.53 -10.24 6.49
C MET A 98 22.25 -10.24 7.33
N TYR A 99 21.12 -10.62 6.73
CA TYR A 99 19.84 -10.62 7.44
C TYR A 99 19.44 -12.02 7.89
N ALA A 100 18.79 -12.10 9.05
CA ALA A 100 18.16 -13.29 9.56
C ALA A 100 16.77 -12.98 10.13
N PHE A 101 15.89 -13.96 10.16
CA PHE A 101 14.60 -13.82 10.82
C PHE A 101 14.77 -13.80 12.33
N HIS A 102 13.94 -13.00 13.00
CA HIS A 102 13.68 -13.21 14.42
C HIS A 102 13.00 -14.56 14.63
N GLU A 103 13.21 -15.14 15.82
CA GLU A 103 12.61 -16.41 16.22
C GLU A 103 11.08 -16.36 16.05
N ASN A 104 10.50 -17.41 15.46
CA ASN A 104 9.06 -17.58 15.21
C ASN A 104 8.40 -16.50 14.33
N ALA A 105 9.15 -15.51 13.83
CA ALA A 105 8.57 -14.39 13.08
C ALA A 105 7.92 -14.83 11.75
N VAL A 106 8.52 -15.80 11.05
CA VAL A 106 7.97 -16.39 9.82
C VAL A 106 6.63 -17.08 10.08
N GLN A 107 6.54 -17.85 11.17
CA GLN A 107 5.31 -18.56 11.55
C GLN A 107 4.22 -17.56 11.93
N LEU A 108 4.57 -16.54 12.73
CA LEU A 108 3.64 -15.50 13.11
C LEU A 108 3.14 -14.69 11.90
N LEU A 109 4.02 -14.32 10.98
CA LEU A 109 3.64 -13.61 9.75
C LEU A 109 2.67 -14.44 8.90
N SER A 110 2.92 -15.73 8.75
CA SER A 110 2.00 -16.66 8.09
C SER A 110 0.65 -16.72 8.81
N LYS A 111 0.61 -16.78 10.14
CA LYS A 111 -0.64 -16.73 10.90
C LYS A 111 -1.41 -15.42 10.70
N LEU A 112 -0.73 -14.27 10.75
CA LEU A 112 -1.34 -12.96 10.54
C LEU A 112 -2.03 -12.82 9.17
N THR A 113 -1.52 -13.47 8.12
CA THR A 113 -2.16 -13.43 6.80
C THR A 113 -3.56 -14.07 6.79
N HIS A 114 -3.97 -14.84 7.81
CA HIS A 114 -5.35 -15.33 7.93
C HIS A 114 -6.34 -14.22 8.32
N LEU A 115 -5.91 -13.22 9.09
CA LEU A 115 -6.78 -12.15 9.59
C LEU A 115 -6.62 -10.84 8.82
N TYR A 116 -5.42 -10.60 8.28
CA TYR A 116 -5.07 -9.34 7.65
C TYR A 116 -4.70 -9.49 6.18
N ASP A 117 -4.97 -8.43 5.42
CA ASP A 117 -4.36 -8.22 4.12
C ASP A 117 -3.03 -7.47 4.30
N ILE A 118 -1.91 -8.19 4.23
CA ILE A 118 -0.61 -7.69 4.68
C ILE A 118 0.19 -7.10 3.53
N TYR A 119 0.74 -5.91 3.78
CA TYR A 119 1.74 -5.24 2.97
C TYR A 119 3.06 -5.19 3.75
N VAL A 120 4.11 -5.76 3.20
CA VAL A 120 5.45 -5.74 3.81
C VAL A 120 6.23 -4.61 3.18
N ILE A 121 6.80 -3.73 3.99
CA ILE A 121 7.58 -2.59 3.53
C ILE A 121 9.01 -2.72 4.02
N ILE A 122 9.97 -2.55 3.11
CA ILE A 122 11.38 -2.83 3.35
C ILE A 122 12.19 -1.60 2.95
N HIS A 123 12.77 -0.94 3.95
CA HIS A 123 13.71 0.15 3.70
C HIS A 123 15.09 -0.42 3.32
N VAL A 124 15.60 -0.05 2.15
CA VAL A 124 16.89 -0.51 1.63
C VAL A 124 17.74 0.66 1.17
N SER A 125 19.02 0.60 1.51
CA SER A 125 20.02 1.63 1.18
C SER A 125 20.79 1.28 -0.10
N SER A 126 20.66 0.05 -0.60
CA SER A 126 21.32 -0.40 -1.83
C SER A 126 20.57 -1.52 -2.56
N ASP A 127 20.85 -1.69 -3.85
CA ASP A 127 20.32 -2.81 -4.63
C ASP A 127 20.87 -4.17 -4.17
N GLU A 128 22.08 -4.20 -3.62
CA GLU A 128 22.66 -5.43 -3.08
C GLU A 128 21.91 -5.90 -1.84
N GLU A 129 21.66 -4.99 -0.90
CA GLU A 129 20.82 -5.26 0.26
C GLU A 129 19.43 -5.77 -0.15
N ARG A 130 18.82 -5.12 -1.15
CA ARG A 130 17.54 -5.56 -1.72
C ARG A 130 17.60 -7.00 -2.21
N ARG A 131 18.63 -7.39 -2.97
CA ARG A 131 18.80 -8.77 -3.47
C ARG A 131 18.94 -9.77 -2.34
N VAL A 132 19.73 -9.44 -1.30
CA VAL A 132 19.91 -10.32 -0.15
C VAL A 132 18.60 -10.55 0.59
N ILE A 133 17.86 -9.48 0.90
CA ILE A 133 16.57 -9.61 1.59
C ILE A 133 15.54 -10.34 0.72
N GLN A 134 15.49 -10.03 -0.58
CA GLN A 134 14.62 -10.71 -1.55
C GLN A 134 14.87 -12.23 -1.53
N SER A 135 16.14 -12.65 -1.67
CA SER A 135 16.52 -14.07 -1.64
C SER A 135 16.17 -14.74 -0.32
N LEU A 136 16.38 -14.05 0.81
CA LEU A 136 16.00 -14.55 2.14
C LEU A 136 14.50 -14.82 2.25
N LEU A 137 13.66 -13.91 1.75
CA LEU A 137 12.20 -14.07 1.78
C LEU A 137 11.72 -15.22 0.88
N GLU A 138 12.32 -15.37 -0.30
CA GLU A 138 12.03 -16.47 -1.24
C GLU A 138 12.39 -17.83 -0.64
N ASN A 139 13.57 -17.93 -0.02
CA ASN A 139 14.05 -19.16 0.62
C ASN A 139 13.23 -19.55 1.86
N ALA A 140 12.62 -18.58 2.55
CA ALA A 140 11.74 -18.81 3.69
C ALA A 140 10.37 -19.41 3.32
N GLN A 141 10.09 -19.61 2.02
CA GLN A 141 8.82 -20.15 1.50
C GLN A 141 7.59 -19.32 1.95
N LEU A 142 7.78 -18.02 2.16
CA LEU A 142 6.70 -17.10 2.58
C LEU A 142 5.62 -16.91 1.50
N PHE A 143 5.98 -17.17 0.24
CA PHE A 143 5.14 -16.94 -0.93
C PHE A 143 4.55 -18.22 -1.54
N THR A 144 4.86 -19.41 -1.00
CA THR A 144 4.51 -20.69 -1.64
C THR A 144 3.10 -21.16 -1.28
N GLU A 145 2.20 -21.27 -2.27
CA GLU A 145 0.77 -21.65 -2.16
C GLU A 145 0.47 -23.00 -1.47
N LYS A 146 1.51 -23.78 -1.12
CA LYS A 146 1.35 -25.07 -0.44
C LYS A 146 0.98 -24.94 1.03
N LYS A 147 1.15 -23.77 1.65
CA LYS A 147 0.65 -23.47 3.00
C LYS A 147 -0.71 -22.77 2.90
N GLU A 148 -1.61 -23.06 3.84
CA GLU A 148 -2.97 -22.48 3.90
C GLU A 148 -2.99 -20.95 3.95
N SER A 149 -1.84 -20.32 4.26
CA SER A 149 -1.69 -18.87 4.24
C SER A 149 -0.34 -18.44 3.69
N THR A 150 -0.40 -17.64 2.62
CA THR A 150 0.76 -17.13 1.90
C THR A 150 0.73 -15.62 1.85
N LEU A 151 1.91 -15.02 2.01
CA LEU A 151 2.10 -13.62 1.73
C LEU A 151 2.02 -13.40 0.21
N ASP A 152 1.36 -12.34 -0.24
CA ASP A 152 1.35 -11.96 -1.66
C ASP A 152 2.66 -11.24 -1.98
N SER A 153 3.49 -11.83 -2.85
CA SER A 153 4.79 -11.25 -3.24
C SER A 153 4.65 -9.87 -3.88
N ARG A 154 3.49 -9.56 -4.48
CA ARG A 154 3.19 -8.24 -5.08
C ARG A 154 2.95 -7.15 -4.03
N LYS A 155 2.77 -7.53 -2.76
CA LYS A 155 2.58 -6.63 -1.61
C LYS A 155 3.84 -6.48 -0.77
N VAL A 156 4.98 -6.93 -1.29
CA VAL A 156 6.31 -6.65 -0.76
C VAL A 156 6.87 -5.42 -1.48
N LEU A 157 6.97 -4.31 -0.74
CA LEU A 157 7.32 -3.01 -1.27
C LEU A 157 8.69 -2.58 -0.74
N PHE A 158 9.61 -2.25 -1.64
CA PHE A 158 10.92 -1.71 -1.29
C PHE A 158 10.90 -0.18 -1.43
N CYS A 159 11.53 0.51 -0.49
CA CYS A 159 11.73 1.96 -0.50
C CYS A 159 13.13 2.31 -0.03
N SER A 160 13.67 3.44 -0.48
CA SER A 160 15.01 3.91 -0.12
C SER A 160 15.01 5.15 0.77
N GLU A 161 13.84 5.74 0.99
CA GLU A 161 13.65 6.96 1.77
C GLU A 161 12.56 6.77 2.80
N GLU A 162 12.77 7.34 3.99
CA GLU A 162 11.81 7.36 5.09
C GLU A 162 10.50 8.05 4.69
N GLU A 163 10.59 9.20 4.00
CA GLU A 163 9.41 9.91 3.49
C GLU A 163 8.61 9.04 2.52
N GLY A 164 9.30 8.35 1.60
CA GLY A 164 8.67 7.42 0.67
C GLY A 164 7.92 6.29 1.40
N LYS A 165 8.53 5.74 2.46
CA LYS A 165 7.90 4.72 3.32
C LYS A 165 6.61 5.24 3.96
N MET A 166 6.64 6.43 4.54
CA MET A 166 5.45 7.06 5.14
C MET A 166 4.34 7.30 4.12
N HIS A 167 4.67 7.78 2.92
CA HIS A 167 3.69 8.00 1.86
C HIS A 167 3.01 6.70 1.42
N ILE A 168 3.79 5.62 1.27
CA ILE A 168 3.25 4.29 0.96
C ILE A 168 2.27 3.85 2.05
N ILE A 169 2.65 3.95 3.32
CA ILE A 169 1.81 3.54 4.44
C ILE A 169 0.50 4.33 4.47
N ARG A 170 0.57 5.66 4.33
CA ARG A 170 -0.62 6.52 4.28
C ARG A 170 -1.54 6.16 3.11
N HIS A 171 -0.98 5.87 1.93
CA HIS A 171 -1.78 5.53 0.76
C HIS A 171 -2.43 4.15 0.84
N ILE A 172 -1.81 3.21 1.55
CA ILE A 172 -2.41 1.88 1.81
C ILE A 172 -3.62 2.00 2.73
N GLU A 173 -3.60 2.98 3.65
CA GLU A 173 -4.61 3.19 4.70
C GLU A 173 -4.81 1.92 5.57
N PRO A 174 -3.75 1.44 6.23
CA PRO A 174 -3.84 0.24 7.05
C PRO A 174 -4.64 0.49 8.32
N SER A 175 -5.35 -0.54 8.77
CA SER A 175 -5.96 -0.55 10.10
C SER A 175 -4.94 -0.70 11.22
N VAL A 176 -3.83 -1.38 10.93
CA VAL A 176 -2.71 -1.63 11.85
C VAL A 176 -1.40 -1.42 11.10
N HIS A 177 -0.50 -0.64 11.67
CA HIS A 177 0.88 -0.54 11.20
C HIS A 177 1.84 -1.07 12.26
N ILE A 178 2.82 -1.87 11.85
CA ILE A 178 3.91 -2.34 12.70
C ILE A 178 5.21 -1.70 12.23
N GLU A 179 5.87 -0.96 13.12
CA GLU A 179 7.10 -0.23 12.85
C GLU A 179 8.20 -0.67 13.82
N GLY A 180 9.41 -0.89 13.30
CA GLY A 180 10.59 -1.19 14.12
C GLY A 180 11.83 -0.36 13.74
N GLY A 181 11.68 0.56 12.81
CA GLY A 181 12.76 1.35 12.24
C GLY A 181 13.58 0.58 11.20
N TRP A 182 14.82 1.01 11.02
CA TRP A 182 15.81 0.34 10.18
C TRP A 182 17.20 0.66 10.70
N GLU A 183 18.08 -0.35 10.69
CA GLU A 183 19.48 -0.18 11.13
C GLU A 183 19.56 0.39 12.56
N ARG A 184 20.04 1.63 12.70
CA ARG A 184 20.19 2.33 13.98
C ARG A 184 19.00 3.21 14.34
N ASP A 185 18.07 3.39 13.41
CA ASP A 185 16.82 4.12 13.63
C ASP A 185 15.76 3.17 14.20
N ASP A 186 15.00 3.62 15.19
CA ASP A 186 13.93 2.85 15.83
C ASP A 186 12.53 3.15 15.25
N GLY A 187 12.43 4.04 14.26
CA GLY A 187 11.19 4.40 13.57
C GLY A 187 10.35 5.44 14.30
N GLU A 188 10.89 6.13 15.30
CA GLU A 188 10.15 7.12 16.09
C GLU A 188 9.45 8.19 15.23
N GLU A 189 10.15 8.77 14.26
CA GLU A 189 9.58 9.84 13.42
C GLU A 189 8.44 9.32 12.54
N ILE A 190 8.57 8.10 12.03
CA ILE A 190 7.50 7.40 11.29
C ILE A 190 6.28 7.23 12.19
N VAL A 191 6.46 6.74 13.42
CA VAL A 191 5.37 6.54 14.39
C VAL A 191 4.68 7.85 14.71
N LYS A 192 5.45 8.90 15.04
CA LYS A 192 4.94 10.26 15.31
C LYS A 192 4.06 10.77 14.17
N ARG A 193 4.54 10.64 12.93
CA ARG A 193 3.88 11.17 11.73
C ARG A 193 2.72 10.33 11.21
N LEU A 194 2.66 9.04 11.57
CA LEU A 194 1.56 8.14 11.23
C LEU A 194 0.46 8.10 12.30
N LYS A 195 0.77 8.48 13.53
CA LYS A 195 -0.17 8.55 14.66
C LYS A 195 -1.56 9.14 14.31
N PRO A 196 -1.70 10.23 13.55
CA PRO A 196 -3.02 10.78 13.23
C PRO A 196 -3.75 10.06 12.08
N PHE A 197 -3.09 9.16 11.34
CA PHE A 197 -3.63 8.51 10.14
C PHE A 197 -3.92 7.02 10.33
N VAL A 198 -3.31 6.37 11.33
CA VAL A 198 -3.41 4.92 11.55
C VAL A 198 -4.07 4.63 12.89
N ASN A 199 -5.13 3.82 12.86
CA ASN A 199 -5.95 3.52 14.03
C ASN A 199 -5.22 2.75 15.14
N ARG A 200 -4.19 1.99 14.78
CA ARG A 200 -3.35 1.23 15.71
C ARG A 200 -1.94 1.12 15.16
N ILE A 201 -0.95 1.53 15.94
CA ILE A 201 0.46 1.42 15.61
C ILE A 201 1.13 0.56 16.67
N ILE A 202 1.88 -0.44 16.22
CA ILE A 202 2.70 -1.29 17.07
C ILE A 202 4.14 -0.91 16.82
N TRP A 203 4.76 -0.33 17.84
CA TRP A 203 6.13 0.14 17.78
C TRP A 203 7.05 -0.87 18.47
N VAL A 204 7.80 -1.61 17.66
CA VAL A 204 8.77 -2.61 18.11
C VAL A 204 10.12 -1.93 18.31
N VAL A 205 10.51 -1.75 19.58
CA VAL A 205 11.73 -1.04 19.94
C VAL A 205 12.63 -1.90 20.81
N THR A 206 13.89 -1.50 20.96
CA THR A 206 14.79 -2.20 21.88
C THR A 206 14.27 -2.17 23.32
N ARG A 207 14.64 -3.16 24.12
CA ARG A 207 14.31 -3.24 25.55
C ARG A 207 14.55 -1.93 26.30
N ARG A 208 15.71 -1.30 26.05
CA ARG A 208 16.12 -0.03 26.68
C ARG A 208 15.15 1.10 26.32
N ARG A 209 14.78 1.23 25.05
CA ARG A 209 13.84 2.26 24.58
C ARG A 209 12.43 2.00 25.09
N ARG A 210 11.97 0.75 25.12
CA ARG A 210 10.69 0.41 25.76
C ARG A 210 10.66 0.82 27.24
N ASP A 211 11.74 0.51 27.97
CA ASP A 211 11.82 0.81 29.40
C ASP A 211 11.89 2.33 29.71
N SER A 212 12.25 3.17 28.73
CA SER A 212 12.15 4.64 28.85
C SER A 212 10.71 5.15 28.77
N PHE A 213 9.77 4.38 28.23
CA PHE A 213 8.34 4.75 28.19
C PHE A 213 7.57 4.30 29.44
N ARG A 214 8.23 3.73 30.45
CA ARG A 214 7.59 3.42 31.73
C ARG A 214 7.18 4.72 32.43
N PRO A 215 6.03 4.75 33.16
CA PRO A 215 5.56 5.97 33.83
C PRO A 215 6.59 6.64 34.74
N GLU A 216 7.48 5.84 35.34
CA GLU A 216 8.56 6.30 36.22
C GLU A 216 9.72 6.99 35.48
N ASN A 217 9.92 6.67 34.19
CA ASN A 217 11.08 7.08 33.39
C ASN A 217 10.73 8.00 32.21
N VAL A 218 9.44 8.14 31.89
CA VAL A 218 9.00 8.81 30.67
C VAL A 218 9.29 10.30 30.72
N LYS A 219 10.01 10.78 29.71
CA LYS A 219 10.29 12.20 29.52
C LYS A 219 9.09 12.91 28.93
N GLU A 220 8.98 14.21 29.17
CA GLU A 220 7.89 15.05 28.65
C GLU A 220 7.81 15.01 27.11
N GLU A 221 8.97 15.02 26.44
CA GLU A 221 9.09 14.87 24.97
C GLU A 221 8.54 13.54 24.43
N ASP A 222 8.72 12.46 25.21
CA ASP A 222 8.29 11.10 24.86
C ASP A 222 6.78 10.88 25.13
N GLN A 223 6.19 11.63 26.06
CA GLN A 223 4.75 11.55 26.34
C GLN A 223 3.91 11.97 25.14
N ALA A 224 4.37 12.94 24.35
CA ALA A 224 3.66 13.38 23.14
C ALA A 224 3.58 12.27 22.07
N ILE A 225 4.55 11.35 22.08
CA ILE A 225 4.62 10.22 21.16
C ILE A 225 3.59 9.19 21.57
N LEU A 226 3.57 8.82 22.85
CA LEU A 226 2.61 7.86 23.39
C LEU A 226 1.18 8.34 23.13
N GLY A 227 0.42 7.53 22.40
CA GLY A 227 -0.97 7.79 22.05
C GLY A 227 -1.83 6.62 22.45
N HIS A 228 -3.13 6.83 22.58
CA HIS A 228 -4.10 5.74 22.84
C HIS A 228 -4.06 4.65 21.75
N ASN A 229 -3.58 5.00 20.55
CA ASN A 229 -3.44 4.10 19.41
C ASN A 229 -2.02 3.52 19.25
N ILE A 230 -1.09 3.77 20.18
CA ILE A 230 0.28 3.27 20.09
C ILE A 230 0.53 2.22 21.17
N GLU A 231 0.97 1.05 20.72
CA GLU A 231 1.46 -0.03 21.56
C GLU A 231 2.97 -0.14 21.38
N VAL A 232 3.72 -0.13 22.48
CA VAL A 232 5.18 -0.30 22.45
C VAL A 232 5.52 -1.71 22.91
N SER A 233 6.31 -2.45 22.12
CA SER A 233 6.75 -3.80 22.44
C SER A 233 8.25 -3.99 22.15
N GLU A 234 8.87 -4.98 22.78
CA GLU A 234 10.25 -5.37 22.49
C GLU A 234 10.34 -6.35 21.32
N LYS A 235 9.35 -7.22 21.18
CA LYS A 235 9.33 -8.26 20.15
C LYS A 235 7.95 -8.33 19.52
N LEU A 236 7.92 -8.66 18.23
CA LEU A 236 6.68 -8.84 17.50
C LEU A 236 5.76 -9.92 18.11
N ILE A 237 6.34 -11.00 18.63
CA ILE A 237 5.59 -12.12 19.22
C ILE A 237 4.87 -11.76 20.53
N ASP A 238 5.35 -10.72 21.22
CA ASP A 238 4.76 -10.25 22.49
C ASP A 238 3.64 -9.22 22.27
N THR A 239 3.34 -8.91 21.01
CA THR A 239 2.35 -7.89 20.66
C THR A 239 0.93 -8.42 20.78
N SER A 240 -0.01 -7.50 20.97
CA SER A 240 -1.43 -7.81 21.01
C SER A 240 -1.94 -8.46 19.71
N VAL A 241 -1.43 -8.08 18.53
CA VAL A 241 -1.80 -8.75 17.25
C VAL A 241 -1.27 -10.16 17.15
N ALA A 242 -0.14 -10.46 17.80
CA ALA A 242 0.34 -11.83 17.92
C ALA A 242 -0.58 -12.65 18.83
N CYS A 243 -1.04 -12.08 19.94
CA CYS A 243 -2.03 -12.72 20.81
C CYS A 243 -3.36 -13.00 20.07
N GLU A 244 -3.83 -12.06 19.24
CA GLU A 244 -5.07 -12.22 18.45
C GLU A 244 -5.01 -13.47 17.55
N VAL A 245 -3.89 -13.73 16.87
CA VAL A 245 -3.79 -14.92 16.00
C VAL A 245 -3.53 -16.21 16.75
N MET A 246 -2.90 -16.17 17.93
CA MET A 246 -2.65 -17.38 18.72
C MET A 246 -3.89 -17.90 19.45
N GLN A 247 -4.91 -17.07 19.65
CA GLN A 247 -6.20 -17.46 20.25
C GLN A 247 -7.17 -18.10 19.25
N HIS A 248 -6.84 -18.08 17.96
CA HIS A 248 -7.67 -18.61 16.87
C HIS A 248 -7.22 -19.99 16.36
N ASP A 249 -6.25 -20.60 17.02
CA ASP A 249 -5.84 -22.01 16.82
C ASP A 249 -6.54 -22.92 17.85
#